data_AF-A0AAU5WLN5-F1
#
_entry.id   AF-A0AAU5WLN5-F1
#
_cell.length_a   1.000
_cell.length_b   1.000
_cell.length_c   1.000
_cell.angle_alpha   90.00
_cell.angle_beta   90.00
_cell.angle_gamma   90.00
#
_symmetry.space_group_name_H-M   'P 1'
#
loop_
_entity.id
_entity.type
_entity.pdbx_description
1 polymer ?
#
loop_
_entity_poly.entity_id
_entity_poly.type
_entity_poly.pdbx_seq_one_letter_code
_entity_poly.pdbx_strand_id
1 'polypeptide(L)'
;MNDFSGPVFAPGDEVCEPGGADRNRIAHAALHDAMRPWSTGGAFANFLGVGDTGHDRVRSAYPPAGFARLTELKTVYDPRSLFRVKHNIPPR
;
A
#
# COMPACT_ATOMS: atom_id res chain seq x y z
N MET A 1 21.81 -6.08 18.56
CA MET A 1 22.81 -5.76 17.52
C MET A 1 22.12 -6.06 16.20
N ASN A 2 21.43 -5.08 15.61
CA ASN A 2 20.72 -5.32 14.35
C ASN A 2 21.75 -5.23 13.22
N ASP A 3 21.95 -6.34 12.53
CA ASP A 3 22.78 -6.43 11.35
C ASP A 3 22.06 -5.72 10.19
N PHE A 4 22.59 -4.58 9.77
CA PHE A 4 22.10 -3.79 8.63
C PHE A 4 22.79 -4.20 7.31
N SER A 5 23.31 -5.42 7.19
CA SER A 5 23.95 -5.95 5.97
C SER A 5 22.96 -6.23 4.80
N GLY A 6 21.89 -5.45 4.69
CA GLY A 6 21.07 -5.38 3.47
C GLY A 6 21.82 -4.63 2.35
N PRO A 7 21.36 -4.72 1.08
CA PRO A 7 22.02 -4.08 -0.04
C PRO A 7 22.14 -2.57 0.22
N VAL A 8 23.37 -2.13 0.44
CA VAL A 8 23.72 -0.72 0.61
C VAL A 8 23.51 -0.06 -0.74
N PHE A 9 22.63 0.95 -0.80
CA PHE A 9 22.54 1.86 -1.95
C PHE A 9 23.94 2.36 -2.27
N ALA A 10 24.48 2.00 -3.44
CA ALA A 10 25.77 2.50 -3.85
C ALA A 10 25.61 3.97 -4.29
N PRO A 11 26.55 4.86 -3.96
CA PRO A 11 26.52 6.22 -4.49
C PRO A 11 26.58 6.16 -6.03
N GLY A 12 25.50 6.59 -6.69
CA GLY A 12 25.32 6.48 -8.15
C GLY A 12 24.14 5.59 -8.59
N ASP A 13 23.48 4.89 -7.67
CA ASP A 13 22.24 4.16 -7.97
C ASP A 13 21.09 5.15 -8.23
N GLU A 14 20.91 5.53 -9.49
CA GLU A 14 19.77 6.33 -9.93
C GLU A 14 18.47 5.51 -9.89
N VAL A 15 17.43 6.11 -9.31
CA VAL A 15 16.11 5.48 -9.14
C VAL A 15 15.46 5.08 -10.48
N CYS A 16 15.79 5.80 -11.57
CA CYS A 16 15.24 5.59 -12.91
C CYS A 16 16.07 4.69 -13.81
N GLU A 17 17.16 4.09 -13.32
CA GLU A 17 17.97 3.17 -14.15
C GLU A 17 17.26 1.83 -14.38
N PRO A 18 17.53 1.14 -15.50
CA PRO A 18 17.02 -0.21 -15.73
C PRO A 18 17.31 -1.14 -14.55
N GLY A 19 16.27 -1.78 -14.01
CA GLY A 19 16.37 -2.65 -12.82
C GLY A 19 16.46 -1.92 -11.47
N GLY A 20 16.52 -0.58 -11.44
CA GLY A 20 16.44 0.21 -10.21
C GLY A 20 15.09 0.03 -9.48
N ALA A 21 13.99 -0.05 -10.23
CA ALA A 21 12.65 -0.23 -9.67
C ALA A 21 12.50 -1.54 -8.86
N ASP A 22 13.08 -2.64 -9.34
CA ASP A 22 12.97 -3.93 -8.65
C ASP A 22 13.85 -3.98 -7.41
N ARG A 23 15.08 -3.44 -7.48
CA ARG A 23 15.95 -3.27 -6.31
C ARG A 23 15.27 -2.42 -5.24
N ASN A 24 14.68 -1.30 -5.62
CA ASN A 24 13.94 -0.41 -4.72
C ASN A 24 12.74 -1.13 -4.08
N ARG A 25 12.01 -1.94 -4.84
CA ARG A 25 10.88 -2.73 -4.31
C ARG A 25 11.33 -3.76 -3.29
N ILE A 26 12.45 -4.45 -3.53
CA ILE A 26 13.02 -5.44 -2.60
C ILE A 26 13.47 -4.74 -1.30
N ALA A 27 14.22 -3.65 -1.41
CA ALA A 27 14.69 -2.88 -0.25
C ALA A 27 13.52 -2.30 0.57
N HIS A 28 12.49 -1.78 -0.11
CA HIS A 28 11.28 -1.29 0.55
C HIS A 28 10.53 -2.39 1.30
N ALA A 29 10.38 -3.58 0.70
CA ALA A 29 9.72 -4.72 1.35
C ALA A 29 10.49 -5.16 2.61
N ALA A 30 11.82 -5.28 2.52
CA ALA A 30 12.67 -5.66 3.65
C ALA A 30 12.58 -4.63 4.80
N LEU A 31 12.61 -3.33 4.48
CA LEU A 31 12.44 -2.26 5.46
C LEU A 31 11.06 -2.31 6.12
N HIS A 32 9.99 -2.45 5.33
CA HIS A 32 8.64 -2.55 5.84
C HIS A 32 8.47 -3.74 6.80
N ASP A 33 9.00 -4.92 6.44
CA ASP A 33 8.96 -6.10 7.31
C ASP A 33 9.75 -5.91 8.60
N ALA A 34 10.93 -5.31 8.53
CA ALA A 34 11.72 -4.98 9.73
C ALA A 34 10.95 -4.04 10.66
N MET A 35 10.19 -3.07 10.13
CA MET A 35 9.43 -2.11 10.94
C MET A 35 8.08 -2.64 11.45
N ARG A 36 7.57 -3.78 10.95
CA ARG A 36 6.23 -4.29 11.31
C ARG A 36 5.96 -4.42 12.81
N PRO A 37 6.90 -4.82 13.69
CA PRO A 37 6.65 -4.95 15.13
C PRO A 37 6.24 -3.63 15.82
N TRP A 38 6.59 -2.49 15.24
CA TRP A 38 6.24 -1.15 15.78
C TRP A 38 5.08 -0.50 15.04
N SER A 39 4.48 -1.19 14.07
CA SER A 39 3.33 -0.69 13.31
C SER A 39 2.02 -0.88 14.08
N THR A 40 1.03 -0.06 13.77
CA THR A 40 -0.37 -0.23 14.24
C THR A 40 -1.14 -1.27 13.44
N GLY A 41 -0.55 -1.80 12.35
CA GLY A 41 -1.21 -2.71 11.42
C GLY A 41 -2.18 -2.01 10.44
N GLY A 42 -2.40 -0.71 10.59
CA GLY A 42 -3.16 0.11 9.65
C GLY A 42 -2.32 0.57 8.46
N ALA A 43 -2.99 1.07 7.42
CA ALA A 43 -2.37 1.72 6.28
C ALA A 43 -3.00 3.09 6.01
N PHE A 44 -2.31 3.94 5.26
CA PHE A 44 -2.89 5.15 4.74
C PHE A 44 -3.09 4.99 3.24
N ALA A 45 -4.32 5.20 2.76
CA ALA A 45 -4.68 4.90 1.38
C ALA A 45 -3.76 5.59 0.35
N ASN A 46 -3.31 6.82 0.63
CA ASN A 46 -2.43 7.57 -0.27
C ASN A 46 -1.01 7.01 -0.38
N PHE A 47 -0.59 6.14 0.54
CA PHE A 47 0.72 5.47 0.53
C PHE A 47 0.64 4.01 0.06
N LEU A 48 -0.54 3.53 -0.32
CA LEU A 48 -0.68 2.21 -0.94
C LEU A 48 -0.19 2.29 -2.39
N GLY A 49 0.88 1.56 -2.70
CA GLY A 49 1.47 1.52 -4.04
C GLY A 49 0.57 0.84 -5.07
N VAL A 50 1.00 0.87 -6.35
CA VAL A 50 0.25 0.26 -7.48
C VAL A 50 0.08 -1.26 -7.30
N GLY A 51 0.99 -1.93 -6.58
CA GLY A 51 0.88 -3.35 -6.24
C GLY A 51 0.01 -3.65 -5.01
N ASP A 52 -0.38 -2.63 -4.24
CA ASP A 52 -1.13 -2.75 -2.98
C ASP A 52 -2.64 -2.50 -3.16
N THR A 53 -3.15 -2.62 -4.38
CA THR A 53 -4.57 -2.36 -4.70
C THR A 53 -5.50 -3.56 -4.41
N GLY A 54 -4.97 -4.64 -3.84
CA GLY A 54 -5.77 -5.78 -3.40
C GLY A 54 -6.82 -5.37 -2.37
N HIS A 55 -8.01 -5.97 -2.44
CA HIS A 55 -9.17 -5.57 -1.62
C HIS A 55 -8.87 -5.57 -0.11
N ASP A 56 -8.15 -6.58 0.39
CA ASP A 56 -7.80 -6.68 1.81
C ASP A 56 -6.82 -5.59 2.26
N ARG A 57 -5.91 -5.20 1.37
CA ARG A 57 -4.94 -4.13 1.61
C ARG A 57 -5.64 -2.77 1.67
N VAL A 58 -6.53 -2.50 0.71
CA VAL A 58 -7.38 -1.29 0.73
C VAL A 58 -8.26 -1.25 1.98
N ARG A 59 -8.84 -2.39 2.39
CA ARG A 59 -9.65 -2.48 3.60
C ARG A 59 -8.87 -2.14 4.86
N SER A 60 -7.61 -2.57 4.96
CA SER A 60 -6.73 -2.25 6.11
C SER A 60 -6.41 -0.76 6.27
N ALA A 61 -6.65 0.05 5.23
CA ALA A 61 -6.48 1.51 5.29
C ALA A 61 -7.61 2.24 6.02
N TYR A 62 -8.72 1.55 6.30
CA TYR A 62 -9.89 2.13 6.95
C TYR A 62 -10.25 1.34 8.21
N PRO A 63 -10.69 2.01 9.30
CA PRO A 63 -11.34 1.33 10.40
C PRO A 63 -12.55 0.53 9.89
N PRO A 64 -12.85 -0.68 10.44
CA PRO A 64 -13.93 -1.53 9.94
C PRO A 64 -15.29 -0.84 9.81
N ALA A 65 -15.66 -0.01 10.80
CA ALA A 65 -16.90 0.77 10.76
C ALA A 65 -16.89 1.84 9.65
N GLY A 66 -15.73 2.48 9.43
CA GLY A 66 -15.55 3.46 8.36
C GLY A 66 -15.65 2.81 6.98
N PHE A 67 -15.03 1.64 6.79
CA PHE A 67 -15.12 0.90 5.54
C PHE A 67 -16.57 0.51 5.21
N ALA A 68 -17.30 -0.04 6.19
CA ALA A 68 -18.71 -0.40 6.03
C ALA A 68 -19.56 0.82 5.62
N ARG A 69 -19.35 1.97 6.27
CA ARG A 69 -20.06 3.21 5.94
C ARG A 69 -19.74 3.70 4.53
N LEU A 70 -18.48 3.61 4.10
CA LEU A 70 -18.07 4.01 2.75
C LEU A 70 -18.67 3.09 1.68
N THR A 71 -18.78 1.79 1.94
CA THR A 71 -19.49 0.85 1.07
C THR A 71 -20.96 1.24 0.90
N GLU A 72 -21.67 1.53 2.00
CA GLU A 72 -23.07 2.00 1.93
C GLU A 72 -23.22 3.28 1.10
N LEU A 73 -22.34 4.26 1.34
CA LEU A 73 -22.35 5.52 0.60
C LEU A 73 -22.07 5.28 -0.88
N LYS A 74 -21.11 4.41 -1.22
CA LYS A 74 -20.84 4.09 -2.63
C LYS A 74 -21.99 3.35 -3.29
N THR A 75 -22.73 2.49 -2.58
CA THR A 75 -23.97 1.89 -3.12
C THR A 75 -25.01 2.96 -3.50
N VAL A 76 -25.12 4.04 -2.72
CA VAL A 76 -26.06 5.13 -3.02
C VAL A 76 -25.58 6.01 -4.18
N TYR A 77 -24.31 6.42 -4.17
CA TYR A 77 -23.81 7.46 -5.08
C TYR A 77 -23.09 6.92 -6.32
N ASP A 78 -22.57 5.69 -6.29
CA ASP A 78 -21.86 5.05 -7.40
C ASP A 78 -22.17 3.54 -7.47
N PRO A 79 -23.45 3.14 -7.63
CA PRO A 79 -23.85 1.73 -7.63
C PRO A 79 -23.23 0.93 -8.79
N ARG A 80 -22.83 1.61 -9.87
CA ARG A 80 -22.19 0.99 -11.04
C ARG A 80 -20.66 0.99 -10.97
N SER A 81 -20.07 1.47 -9.86
CA SER A 81 -18.62 1.58 -9.65
C SER A 81 -17.90 2.25 -10.84
N LEU A 82 -18.45 3.36 -11.31
CA LEU A 82 -17.87 4.17 -12.39
C LEU A 82 -16.53 4.75 -11.93
N PHE A 83 -16.44 5.18 -10.67
CA PHE A 83 -15.21 5.74 -10.08
C PHE A 83 -14.36 4.67 -9.41
N ARG A 84 -13.87 3.70 -10.20
CA ARG A 84 -13.11 2.54 -9.71
C ARG A 84 -11.59 2.59 -9.89
N VAL A 85 -11.07 3.56 -10.66
CA VAL A 85 -9.62 3.72 -10.90
C VAL A 85 -8.97 4.45 -9.71
N LYS A 86 -9.00 3.80 -8.55
CA LYS A 86 -8.54 4.25 -7.22
C LYS A 86 -8.29 3.01 -6.34
N HIS A 87 -7.89 3.18 -5.08
CA HIS A 87 -8.03 2.14 -4.04
C HIS A 87 -9.52 1.87 -3.78
N ASN A 88 -10.10 1.06 -4.66
CA ASN A 88 -11.53 0.96 -4.81
C ASN A 88 -12.17 0.21 -3.64
N ILE A 89 -13.23 0.81 -3.10
CA ILE A 89 -14.17 0.16 -2.20
C ILE A 89 -15.33 -0.29 -3.09
N PRO A 90 -15.69 -1.58 -3.18
CA PRO A 90 -16.83 -1.99 -3.99
C PRO A 90 -18.15 -1.56 -3.34
N PRO A 91 -19.18 -1.17 -4.12
CA PRO A 91 -20.54 -1.07 -3.59
C PRO A 91 -21.04 -2.46 -3.17
N ARG A 92 -22.02 -2.48 -2.28
CA ARG A 92 -22.70 -3.72 -1.85
C ARG A 92 -23.39 -4.45 -3.00
#